data_AF-A0A0N5CIQ6-F1
#
_entry.id   AF-A0A0N5CIQ6-F1
#
_cell.length_a   1.000
_cell.length_b   1.000
_cell.length_c   1.000
_cell.angle_alpha   90.00
_cell.angle_beta   90.00
_cell.angle_gamma   90.00
#
_symmetry.space_group_name_H-M   'P 1'
#
loop_
_entity.id
_entity.type
_entity.pdbx_description
1 polymer ?
#
loop_
_entity_poly.entity_id
_entity_poly.type
_entity_poly.pdbx_seq_one_letter_code
_entity_poly.pdbx_strand_id
1 'polypeptide(L)'
;MAFYKALTVFIVCISIFRVIISKSTTVGNKNNSTDYNVSFDVHLKCEPCGGKEVTILLYDKHEEIYDYYANCTKNWFTVFITKYFESPTKEDFNASFFYFCGEKKKEVLKRPAKYIEKFGGVSYYTFGYINFVKTIERKNYKRRNGFRKYKF
;
A
#
# COMPACT_ATOMS: atom_id res chain seq x y z
N MET A 1 62.20 30.16 -13.83
CA MET A 1 60.80 30.70 -13.89
C MET A 1 59.75 29.71 -14.42
N ALA A 2 60.11 28.59 -15.07
CA ALA A 2 59.14 27.59 -15.53
C ALA A 2 58.55 26.72 -14.40
N PHE A 3 59.36 26.40 -13.38
CA PHE A 3 58.96 25.55 -12.24
C PHE A 3 57.78 26.12 -11.44
N TYR A 4 57.76 27.43 -11.21
CA TYR A 4 56.66 28.09 -10.48
C TYR A 4 55.33 28.04 -11.23
N LYS A 5 55.36 28.05 -12.57
CA LYS A 5 54.15 27.92 -13.41
C LYS A 5 53.59 26.50 -13.41
N ALA A 6 54.46 25.49 -13.35
CA ALA A 6 54.03 24.09 -13.26
C ALA A 6 53.40 23.79 -11.88
N LEU A 7 53.98 24.32 -10.80
CA LEU A 7 53.49 24.13 -9.44
C LEU A 7 52.08 24.72 -9.24
N THR A 8 51.82 25.93 -9.77
CA THR A 8 50.51 26.57 -9.68
C THR A 8 49.44 25.81 -10.44
N VAL A 9 49.75 25.29 -11.63
CA VAL A 9 48.82 24.44 -12.40
C VAL A 9 48.51 23.14 -11.64
N PHE A 10 49.51 22.50 -11.04
CA PHE A 10 49.33 21.26 -10.28
C PHE A 10 48.41 21.46 -9.06
N ILE A 11 48.57 22.58 -8.33
CA ILE A 11 47.73 22.94 -7.18
C ILE A 11 46.28 23.20 -7.61
N VAL A 12 46.07 23.89 -8.73
CA VAL A 12 44.73 24.15 -9.28
C VAL A 12 44.06 22.85 -9.75
N CYS A 13 44.80 21.92 -10.36
CA CYS A 13 44.24 20.62 -10.73
C CYS A 13 43.80 19.82 -9.50
N ILE A 14 44.64 19.74 -8.45
CA ILE A 14 44.30 18.99 -7.22
C ILE A 14 43.08 19.59 -6.52
N SER A 15 42.92 20.92 -6.52
CA SER A 15 41.75 21.57 -5.90
C SER A 15 40.45 21.27 -6.64
N ILE A 16 40.47 21.24 -7.98
CA ILE A 16 39.32 20.83 -8.80
C ILE A 16 38.95 19.36 -8.54
N PHE A 17 39.94 18.46 -8.50
CA PHE A 17 39.70 17.05 -8.19
C PHE A 17 39.14 16.84 -6.78
N ARG A 18 39.59 17.60 -5.76
CA ARG A 18 39.01 17.54 -4.41
C ARG A 18 37.56 18.03 -4.37
N VAL A 19 37.19 19.07 -5.12
CA VAL A 19 35.80 19.55 -5.20
C VAL A 19 34.90 18.52 -5.89
N ILE A 20 35.38 17.86 -6.95
CA ILE A 20 34.62 16.82 -7.66
C ILE A 20 34.46 15.57 -6.79
N ILE A 21 35.52 15.12 -6.11
CA ILE A 21 35.44 13.99 -5.17
C ILE A 21 34.50 14.34 -4.02
N SER A 22 34.60 15.54 -3.43
CA SER A 22 33.69 15.98 -2.36
C SER A 22 32.22 16.05 -2.79
N LYS A 23 31.93 16.39 -4.05
CA LYS A 23 30.55 16.36 -4.58
C LYS A 23 30.10 14.94 -4.93
N SER A 24 31.02 14.07 -5.34
CA SER A 24 30.76 12.67 -5.70
C SER A 24 30.57 11.77 -4.47
N THR A 25 31.33 11.99 -3.39
CA THR A 25 31.22 11.22 -2.13
C THR A 25 29.99 11.62 -1.30
N THR A 26 29.25 12.65 -1.70
CA THR A 26 27.93 13.00 -1.16
C THR A 26 26.77 12.56 -2.05
N VAL A 27 27.00 11.67 -3.03
CA VAL A 27 25.93 10.75 -3.43
C VAL A 27 25.98 9.59 -2.43
N GLY A 28 25.66 9.90 -1.17
CA GLY A 28 25.28 8.87 -0.23
C GLY A 28 24.21 8.06 -0.95
N ASN A 29 24.46 6.76 -1.13
CA ASN A 29 23.54 5.77 -1.68
C ASN A 29 22.12 6.10 -1.23
N LYS A 30 21.38 6.88 -2.04
CA LYS A 30 19.96 7.14 -1.80
C LYS A 30 19.28 5.90 -2.34
N ASN A 31 19.28 4.90 -1.47
CA ASN A 31 18.48 3.70 -1.47
C ASN A 31 17.22 3.85 -2.33
N ASN A 32 17.08 3.00 -3.34
CA ASN A 32 15.85 2.42 -3.87
C ASN A 32 14.55 3.10 -3.41
N SER A 33 14.34 4.37 -3.77
CA SER A 33 13.13 5.09 -3.41
C SER A 33 12.12 4.76 -4.49
N THR A 34 11.35 3.70 -4.27
CA THR A 34 10.03 3.61 -4.89
C THR A 34 9.27 4.89 -4.59
N ASP A 35 8.54 5.45 -5.56
CA ASP A 35 7.74 6.68 -5.40
C ASP A 35 6.60 6.55 -4.36
N TYR A 36 6.53 5.43 -3.66
CA TYR A 36 5.61 5.09 -2.59
C TYR A 36 6.38 4.52 -1.40
N ASN A 37 5.86 4.75 -0.21
CA ASN A 37 6.39 4.20 1.04
C ASN A 37 5.37 3.30 1.78
N VAL A 38 4.17 3.14 1.21
CA VAL A 38 3.14 2.21 1.68
C VAL A 38 2.55 1.44 0.50
N SER A 39 2.35 0.14 0.71
CA SER A 39 1.65 -0.75 -0.23
C SER A 39 0.56 -1.51 0.52
N PHE A 40 -0.64 -1.51 -0.04
CA PHE A 40 -1.78 -2.29 0.44
C PHE A 40 -2.11 -3.39 -0.55
N ASP A 41 -2.25 -4.62 -0.08
CA ASP A 41 -2.84 -5.69 -0.86
C ASP A 41 -4.25 -6.04 -0.38
N VAL A 42 -5.08 -6.47 -1.33
CA VAL A 42 -6.39 -7.05 -1.04
C VAL A 42 -6.70 -8.13 -2.07
N HIS A 43 -7.19 -9.27 -1.60
CA HIS A 43 -7.70 -10.33 -2.45
C HIS A 43 -9.21 -10.18 -2.60
N LEU A 44 -9.68 -10.03 -3.83
CA LEU A 44 -11.08 -9.78 -4.16
C LEU A 44 -11.68 -10.95 -4.91
N LYS A 45 -12.94 -11.27 -4.61
CA LYS A 45 -13.79 -12.14 -5.42
C LYS A 45 -15.13 -11.47 -5.65
N CYS A 46 -15.48 -11.29 -6.91
CA CYS A 46 -16.77 -10.76 -7.36
C CYS A 46 -17.14 -11.38 -8.71
N GLU A 47 -18.40 -11.28 -9.10
CA GLU A 47 -18.85 -11.73 -10.42
C GLU A 47 -18.68 -10.59 -11.42
N PRO A 48 -18.12 -10.82 -12.62
CA PRO A 48 -18.02 -9.79 -13.64
C PRO A 48 -19.41 -9.48 -14.22
N CYS A 49 -19.69 -8.21 -14.48
CA CYS A 49 -20.94 -7.74 -15.09
C CYS A 49 -20.84 -6.49 -15.99
N GLY A 50 -19.63 -6.08 -16.36
CA GLY A 50 -19.33 -4.97 -17.26
C GLY A 50 -18.99 -3.66 -16.55
N GLY A 51 -17.85 -3.05 -16.89
CA GLY A 51 -17.44 -1.73 -16.43
C GLY A 51 -16.53 -1.72 -15.19
N LYS A 52 -16.44 -0.56 -14.51
CA LYS A 52 -15.72 -0.41 -13.23
C LYS A 52 -16.59 -0.98 -12.11
N GLU A 53 -16.30 -2.23 -11.78
CA GLU A 53 -17.16 -3.02 -10.90
C GLU A 53 -16.79 -2.90 -9.44
N VAL A 54 -15.54 -2.63 -9.09
CA VAL A 54 -15.12 -2.46 -7.69
C VAL A 54 -14.55 -1.08 -7.49
N THR A 55 -15.02 -0.40 -6.45
CA THR A 55 -14.41 0.81 -5.92
C THR A 55 -13.86 0.52 -4.53
N ILE A 56 -12.63 0.97 -4.28
CA ILE A 56 -11.97 0.88 -2.99
C ILE A 56 -11.65 2.31 -2.56
N LEU A 57 -12.23 2.74 -1.44
CA LEU A 57 -11.97 4.04 -0.84
C LEU A 57 -11.05 3.83 0.35
N LEU A 58 -9.85 4.40 0.29
CA LEU A 58 -8.85 4.34 1.35
C LEU A 58 -8.96 5.55 2.25
N TYR A 59 -8.93 5.31 3.55
CA TYR A 59 -9.01 6.31 4.61
C TYR A 59 -7.74 6.25 5.49
N ASP A 60 -7.22 7.41 5.85
CA ASP A 60 -6.24 7.60 6.94
C ASP A 60 -6.91 8.51 7.97
N LYS A 61 -6.93 8.11 9.24
CA LYS A 61 -7.56 8.90 10.33
C LYS A 61 -8.97 9.41 10.03
N HIS A 62 -9.75 8.65 9.26
CA HIS A 62 -11.13 8.94 8.83
C HIS A 62 -11.29 9.92 7.66
N GLU A 63 -10.20 10.44 7.09
CA GLU A 63 -10.23 11.24 5.88
C GLU A 63 -10.05 10.34 4.65
N GLU A 64 -10.90 10.53 3.64
CA GLU A 64 -10.78 9.83 2.37
C GLU A 64 -9.59 10.38 1.60
N ILE A 65 -8.69 9.49 1.22
CA ILE A 65 -7.39 9.88 0.66
C ILE A 65 -7.19 9.33 -0.73
N TYR A 66 -7.86 8.24 -1.09
CA TYR A 66 -7.64 7.63 -2.39
C TYR A 66 -8.79 6.74 -2.84
N ASP A 67 -9.12 6.89 -4.13
CA ASP A 67 -10.09 6.06 -4.83
C ASP A 67 -9.36 5.15 -5.79
N TYR A 68 -9.59 3.85 -5.66
CA TYR A 68 -9.10 2.85 -6.59
C TYR A 68 -10.26 2.12 -7.25
N TYR A 69 -10.13 1.88 -8.56
CA TYR A 69 -11.13 1.17 -9.34
C TYR A 69 -10.55 -0.12 -9.90
N ALA A 70 -11.25 -1.23 -9.73
CA ALA A 70 -10.88 -2.52 -10.28
C ALA A 70 -12.05 -3.16 -11.04
N ASN A 71 -11.73 -3.95 -12.05
CA ASN A 71 -12.71 -4.81 -12.72
C ASN A 71 -12.64 -6.20 -12.09
N CYS A 72 -13.80 -6.82 -11.89
CA CYS A 72 -13.88 -8.18 -11.40
C CYS A 72 -13.36 -9.15 -12.45
N THR A 73 -12.78 -10.23 -11.95
CA THR A 73 -12.45 -11.40 -12.75
C THR A 73 -13.26 -12.58 -12.25
N LYS A 74 -13.39 -13.64 -13.06
CA LYS A 74 -14.13 -14.85 -12.65
C LYS A 74 -13.53 -15.54 -11.42
N ASN A 75 -12.25 -15.28 -11.12
CA ASN A 75 -11.50 -15.89 -10.04
C ASN A 75 -11.15 -14.86 -8.96
N TRP A 76 -10.51 -15.34 -7.88
CA TRP A 76 -9.84 -14.45 -6.95
C TRP A 76 -8.75 -13.66 -7.69
N PHE A 77 -8.67 -12.36 -7.42
CA PHE A 77 -7.62 -11.50 -7.94
C PHE A 77 -7.07 -10.60 -6.82
N THR A 78 -5.81 -10.23 -6.95
CA THR A 78 -5.13 -9.35 -5.98
C THR A 78 -5.04 -7.95 -6.55
N VAL A 79 -5.46 -6.96 -5.77
CA VAL A 79 -5.26 -5.55 -6.06
C VAL A 79 -4.17 -5.03 -5.14
N PHE A 80 -3.22 -4.31 -5.72
CA PHE A 80 -2.19 -3.58 -4.99
C PHE A 80 -2.45 -2.08 -5.09
N ILE A 81 -2.55 -1.40 -3.95
CA ILE A 81 -2.70 0.04 -3.84
C ILE A 81 -1.39 0.58 -3.27
N THR A 82 -0.64 1.34 -4.05
CA THR A 82 0.62 1.95 -3.60
C THR A 82 0.43 3.44 -3.44
N LYS A 83 0.93 4.00 -2.34
CA LYS A 83 0.82 5.43 -2.06
C LYS A 83 1.97 5.92 -1.18
N TYR A 84 2.34 7.19 -1.39
CA TYR A 84 3.25 7.89 -0.51
C TYR A 84 2.48 8.62 0.59
N PHE A 85 2.90 8.44 1.83
CA PHE A 85 2.39 9.17 3.00
C PHE A 85 3.56 9.85 3.71
N GLU A 86 3.43 11.12 4.09
CA GLU A 86 4.53 11.81 4.79
C GLU A 86 4.82 11.23 6.17
N SER A 87 3.79 10.70 6.85
CA SER A 87 3.91 10.11 8.19
C SER A 87 2.92 8.96 8.37
N PRO A 88 3.18 7.78 7.75
CA PRO A 88 2.27 6.65 7.85
C PRO A 88 2.27 6.08 9.27
N THR A 89 1.12 6.14 9.92
CA THR A 89 0.86 5.48 11.20
C THR A 89 0.29 4.08 10.95
N LYS A 90 0.80 3.08 11.67
CA LYS A 90 0.46 1.67 11.41
C LYS A 90 -1.01 1.32 11.65
N GLU A 91 -1.72 2.12 12.44
CA GLU A 91 -3.02 1.77 13.01
C GLU A 91 -4.19 2.52 12.34
N ASP A 92 -3.91 3.52 11.49
CA ASP A 92 -4.93 4.49 11.09
C ASP A 92 -5.57 4.19 9.72
N PHE A 93 -5.05 3.20 8.99
CA PHE A 93 -5.53 2.89 7.65
C PHE A 93 -6.77 2.00 7.68
N ASN A 94 -7.84 2.48 7.03
CA ASN A 94 -9.07 1.74 6.81
C ASN A 94 -9.47 1.82 5.34
N ALA A 95 -10.17 0.82 4.82
CA ALA A 95 -10.74 0.89 3.49
C ALA A 95 -12.20 0.47 3.48
N SER A 96 -12.99 1.18 2.65
CA SER A 96 -14.35 0.79 2.29
C SER A 96 -14.34 0.18 0.90
N PHE A 97 -14.95 -1.00 0.78
CA PHE A 97 -15.00 -1.75 -0.48
C PHE A 97 -16.42 -1.79 -1.01
N PHE A 98 -16.57 -1.44 -2.28
CA PHE A 98 -17.86 -1.32 -2.96
C PHE A 98 -17.84 -2.16 -4.23
N TYR A 99 -18.91 -2.91 -4.47
CA TYR A 99 -19.12 -3.61 -5.73
C TYR A 99 -20.35 -3.00 -6.44
N PHE A 100 -20.17 -2.56 -7.68
CA PHE A 100 -21.17 -1.94 -8.53
C PHE A 100 -21.44 -2.84 -9.73
N CYS A 101 -22.73 -3.06 -9.99
CA CYS A 101 -23.16 -3.84 -11.12
C CYS A 101 -24.42 -3.21 -11.73
N GLY A 102 -24.26 -2.45 -12.81
CA GLY A 102 -25.26 -1.47 -13.26
C GLY A 102 -25.53 -0.43 -12.17
N GLU A 103 -26.80 -0.18 -11.85
CA GLU A 103 -27.21 0.75 -10.77
C GLU A 103 -27.19 0.11 -9.38
N LYS A 104 -26.93 -1.20 -9.28
CA LYS A 104 -26.96 -1.91 -8.00
C LYS A 104 -25.62 -1.79 -7.30
N LYS A 105 -25.61 -1.07 -6.18
CA LYS A 105 -24.50 -1.03 -5.22
C LYS A 105 -24.62 -2.22 -4.25
N LYS A 106 -23.65 -3.11 -4.27
CA LYS A 106 -23.50 -4.24 -3.36
C LYS A 106 -22.33 -4.00 -2.41
N GLU A 107 -22.69 -4.08 -1.13
CA GLU A 107 -21.88 -4.04 0.09
C GLU A 107 -20.91 -2.87 0.28
N VAL A 108 -20.88 -2.34 1.51
CA VAL A 108 -19.89 -1.40 2.02
C VAL A 108 -19.16 -2.12 3.14
N LEU A 109 -18.16 -2.91 2.79
CA LEU A 109 -17.32 -3.56 3.80
C LEU A 109 -16.28 -2.56 4.25
N LYS A 110 -16.34 -2.10 5.50
CA LYS A 110 -15.22 -1.40 6.12
C LYS A 110 -14.26 -2.42 6.70
N ARG A 111 -12.99 -2.37 6.30
CA ARG A 111 -11.92 -3.22 6.84
C ARG A 111 -10.72 -2.36 7.28
N PRO A 112 -10.20 -2.59 8.49
CA PRO A 112 -8.92 -2.04 8.87
C PRO A 112 -7.80 -2.74 8.11
N ALA A 113 -6.78 -1.98 7.73
CA ALA A 113 -5.56 -2.53 7.18
C ALA A 113 -4.78 -3.26 8.29
N LYS A 114 -4.18 -4.40 7.97
CA LYS A 114 -3.28 -5.10 8.88
C LYS A 114 -1.86 -4.93 8.40
N TYR A 115 -1.01 -4.38 9.26
CA TYR A 115 0.42 -4.32 9.00
C TYR A 115 1.01 -5.74 8.86
N ILE A 116 1.75 -5.98 7.78
CA ILE A 116 2.45 -7.23 7.54
C ILE A 116 3.91 -7.06 7.93
N GLU A 117 4.63 -6.19 7.21
CA GLU A 117 6.07 -6.03 7.36
C GLU A 117 6.58 -4.72 6.75
N LYS A 118 7.87 -4.42 6.93
CA LYS A 118 8.54 -3.30 6.25
C LYS A 118 9.76 -3.85 5.52
N PHE A 119 9.80 -3.67 4.21
CA PHE A 119 10.89 -4.14 3.36
C PHE A 119 11.30 -3.03 2.39
N GLY A 120 12.61 -2.81 2.24
CA GLY A 120 13.13 -1.79 1.32
C GLY A 120 12.65 -0.36 1.60
N GLY A 121 12.27 -0.03 2.84
CA GLY A 121 11.70 1.28 3.19
C GLY A 121 10.19 1.40 2.98
N VAL A 122 9.55 0.42 2.34
CA VAL A 122 8.09 0.36 2.12
C VAL A 122 7.42 -0.43 3.24
N SER A 123 6.33 0.12 3.78
CA SER A 123 5.46 -0.59 4.73
C SER A 123 4.33 -1.31 3.99
N TYR A 124 4.20 -2.62 4.22
CA TYR A 124 3.21 -3.47 3.57
C TYR A 124 2.05 -3.76 4.51
N TYR A 125 0.84 -3.63 3.98
CA TYR A 125 -0.41 -3.86 4.70
C TYR A 125 -1.34 -4.73 3.85
N THR A 126 -2.18 -5.53 4.50
CA THR A 126 -3.23 -6.29 3.81
C THR A 126 -4.61 -5.98 4.38
N PHE A 127 -5.60 -5.92 3.50
CA PHE A 127 -7.03 -5.96 3.88
C PHE A 127 -7.59 -7.40 3.88
N GLY A 128 -6.77 -8.38 3.49
CA GLY A 128 -7.13 -9.79 3.42
C GLY A 128 -8.08 -10.11 2.28
N TYR A 129 -8.98 -11.07 2.52
CA TYR A 129 -9.91 -11.59 1.53
C TYR A 129 -11.29 -10.94 1.62
N ILE A 130 -11.78 -10.41 0.51
CA ILE A 130 -13.11 -9.83 0.37
C ILE A 130 -13.86 -10.59 -0.71
N ASN A 131 -15.03 -11.11 -0.33
CA ASN A 131 -15.85 -11.94 -1.20
C ASN A 131 -17.25 -11.35 -1.33
N PHE A 132 -17.49 -10.65 -2.43
CA PHE A 132 -18.78 -10.04 -2.77
C PHE A 132 -19.81 -11.05 -3.29
N VAL A 133 -19.41 -12.31 -3.54
CA VAL A 133 -20.30 -13.39 -3.97
C VAL A 133 -21.01 -14.03 -2.77
N LYS A 134 -20.33 -14.14 -1.62
CA LYS A 134 -20.83 -14.87 -0.43
C LYS A 134 -21.69 -14.04 0.53
N THR A 135 -21.92 -12.75 0.29
CA THR A 135 -22.65 -11.91 1.26
C THR A 135 -24.16 -12.18 1.34
N ILE A 136 -24.69 -13.16 0.60
CA ILE A 136 -26.12 -13.48 0.55
C ILE A 136 -26.61 -14.30 1.77
N GLU A 137 -25.75 -14.92 2.58
CA GLU A 137 -26.19 -15.86 3.63
C GLU A 137 -25.57 -15.64 5.02
N ARG A 138 -25.78 -14.48 5.63
CA ARG A 138 -25.74 -14.36 7.11
C ARG A 138 -27.09 -13.95 7.67
N LYS A 139 -28.16 -14.66 7.29
CA LYS A 139 -29.38 -14.72 8.10
C LYS A 139 -29.26 -15.92 9.06
N ASN A 140 -29.23 -15.65 10.36
CA ASN A 140 -29.46 -16.60 11.46
C ASN A 140 -28.41 -17.70 11.71
N TYR A 141 -27.18 -17.33 12.10
CA TYR A 141 -26.42 -18.24 12.97
C TYR A 141 -26.96 -18.11 14.41
N LYS A 142 -27.98 -18.91 14.76
CA LYS A 142 -28.38 -19.08 16.16
C LYS A 142 -27.15 -19.58 16.93
N ARG A 143 -26.56 -18.74 17.79
CA ARG A 143 -25.60 -19.18 18.80
C ARG A 143 -26.26 -20.33 19.58
N ARG A 144 -25.76 -21.55 19.41
CA ARG A 144 -26.11 -22.65 20.32
C ARG A 144 -25.49 -22.29 21.67
N ASN A 145 -26.30 -21.77 22.58
CA ASN A 145 -25.94 -21.70 23.99
C ASN A 145 -25.60 -23.12 24.44
N GLY A 146 -24.34 -23.35 24.80
CA GLY A 146 -23.85 -24.62 25.29
C GLY A 146 -24.56 -24.97 26.59
N PHE A 147 -25.50 -25.91 26.52
CA PHE A 147 -26.01 -26.61 27.70
C PHE A 147 -24.89 -27.50 28.25
N ARG A 148 -24.09 -26.96 29.18
CA ARG A 148 -23.36 -27.80 30.14
C ARG A 148 -24.38 -28.39 31.11
N LYS A 149 -24.94 -29.55 30.80
CA LYS A 149 -25.55 -30.42 31.81
C LYS A 149 -24.41 -31.15 32.51
N TYR A 150 -23.97 -30.66 33.67
CA TYR A 150 -23.25 -31.51 34.61
C TYR A 150 -24.26 -32.52 35.17
N LYS A 151 -24.01 -33.81 34.92
CA LYS A 151 -24.55 -34.91 35.72
C LYS A 151 -23.49 -35.20 36.79
N PHE A 152 -23.82 -34.90 38.04
CA PHE A 152 -23.32 -35.62 39.22
C PHE A 152 -24.50 -35.75 40.17
#